data_AF-A0A8S9JVB9-F1
#
_entry.id   AF-A0A8S9JVB9-F1
#
_cell.length_a   1.000
_cell.length_b   1.000
_cell.length_c   1.000
_cell.angle_alpha   90.00
_cell.angle_beta   90.00
_cell.angle_gamma   90.00
#
_symmetry.space_group_name_H-M   'P 1'
#
loop_
_entity.id
_entity.type
_entity.pdbx_description
1 polymer ?
#
loop_
_entity_poly.entity_id
_entity_poly.type
_entity_poly.pdbx_seq_one_letter_code
_entity_poly.pdbx_strand_id
1 'polypeptide(L)'
;MAQKVEAQGGNGGNQWDDGSEHEAVTKIQTAAGGSGIQYVQFDYVKNGQTETAPLRGIKGRAIAADPFVINHPEEHLVSVEGWYDSSGIIQGLKFNSNKKSSDVIGYNDGTPFTLQVQDKKITGFHGFAGDNLNSLGAYFSPLIAAPPSVPPKKLEAKGGVSGAEWDDGAHDNVKKVSVGQGEDGVAAVKFEYTNGSQVVIGAERGTPTLLGYEEFELESDEYITIVEGTYDKILGSDGLTMLTFKTNKSRTYGPYGLEGSTHFDLKEEGHKITGFHGRAGATISAIGVYLAPVGTIPLTPAQPTKKLEAKGGEGGTSWDDGAFDGVQKVSVGQAQDGISAVKFVYNKGSSEIIGDEHGKSTLLGFEEFELDYPSEYITEVNGTFDRIFGSDSAVLTMLTFKTNKPATYGPFGLTAGEAFDLKEEGHKIVGFHGSAGDLLHKFGVHVLPITN
;
A
#
# COMPACT_ATOMS: atom_id res chain seq x y z
N MET A 1 -25.77 -9.62 5.10
CA MET A 1 -26.44 -10.25 3.93
C MET A 1 -26.35 -9.29 2.76
N ALA A 2 -25.96 -9.77 1.58
CA ALA A 2 -25.88 -8.95 0.38
C ALA A 2 -27.29 -8.50 -0.06
N GLN A 3 -27.42 -7.24 -0.47
CA GLN A 3 -28.64 -6.68 -1.04
C GLN A 3 -28.64 -6.92 -2.55
N LYS A 4 -29.65 -7.64 -3.04
CA LYS A 4 -29.89 -7.80 -4.48
C LYS A 4 -30.61 -6.57 -5.01
N VAL A 5 -30.08 -5.96 -6.07
CA VAL A 5 -30.76 -4.92 -6.86
C VAL A 5 -31.17 -5.55 -8.19
N GLU A 6 -32.44 -5.36 -8.55
CA GLU A 6 -33.05 -5.99 -9.74
C GLU A 6 -32.38 -5.52 -11.04
N ALA A 7 -32.28 -6.47 -11.99
CA ALA A 7 -31.62 -6.24 -13.26
C ALA A 7 -32.36 -5.20 -14.11
N GLN A 8 -31.60 -4.31 -14.74
CA GLN A 8 -32.11 -3.29 -15.65
C GLN A 8 -31.85 -3.72 -17.10
N GLY A 9 -32.82 -3.49 -17.99
CA GLY A 9 -32.83 -3.97 -19.37
C GLY A 9 -33.93 -5.01 -19.64
N GLY A 10 -33.74 -5.85 -20.65
CA GLY A 10 -34.70 -6.86 -21.08
C GLY A 10 -34.47 -8.24 -20.45
N ASN A 11 -35.45 -9.13 -20.59
CA ASN A 11 -35.41 -10.52 -20.17
C ASN A 11 -35.11 -11.50 -21.34
N GLY A 12 -34.53 -10.99 -22.42
CA GLY A 12 -34.15 -11.80 -23.58
C GLY A 12 -32.95 -12.72 -23.29
N GLY A 13 -32.91 -13.89 -23.92
CA GLY A 13 -31.86 -14.88 -23.71
C GLY A 13 -32.06 -15.72 -22.44
N ASN A 14 -30.96 -16.24 -21.89
CA ASN A 14 -30.97 -17.06 -20.68
C ASN A 14 -30.70 -16.22 -19.44
N GLN A 15 -31.41 -16.53 -18.35
CA GLN A 15 -31.11 -15.97 -17.05
C GLN A 15 -29.77 -16.50 -16.54
N TRP A 16 -29.01 -15.63 -15.86
CA TRP A 16 -27.76 -15.98 -15.20
C TRP A 16 -27.62 -15.23 -13.88
N ASP A 17 -26.87 -15.83 -12.96
CA ASP A 17 -26.65 -15.30 -11.62
C ASP A 17 -25.30 -15.82 -11.11
N ASP A 18 -24.37 -14.93 -10.83
CA ASP A 18 -23.04 -15.31 -10.32
C ASP A 18 -23.07 -15.57 -8.82
N GLY A 19 -24.14 -15.17 -8.14
CA GLY A 19 -24.31 -15.27 -6.70
C GLY A 19 -23.76 -14.07 -5.93
N SER A 20 -24.07 -14.05 -4.63
CA SER A 20 -23.73 -12.95 -3.71
C SER A 20 -22.52 -13.22 -2.81
N GLU A 21 -21.96 -14.42 -2.87
CA GLU A 21 -20.98 -14.92 -1.89
C GLU A 21 -19.54 -14.48 -2.17
N HIS A 22 -19.31 -13.66 -3.21
CA HIS A 22 -17.97 -13.14 -3.48
C HIS A 22 -17.62 -11.98 -2.55
N GLU A 23 -16.33 -11.82 -2.30
CA GLU A 23 -15.76 -10.76 -1.48
C GLU A 23 -15.62 -9.45 -2.27
N ALA A 24 -15.27 -9.53 -3.56
CA ALA A 24 -15.11 -8.38 -4.44
C ALA A 24 -15.10 -8.75 -5.93
N VAL A 25 -15.29 -7.74 -6.79
CA VAL A 25 -15.02 -7.77 -8.23
C VAL A 25 -13.61 -7.22 -8.47
N THR A 26 -12.75 -7.94 -9.19
CA THR A 26 -11.36 -7.54 -9.45
C THR A 26 -11.08 -7.20 -10.91
N LYS A 27 -11.88 -7.73 -11.83
CA LYS A 27 -11.74 -7.41 -13.26
C LYS A 27 -13.08 -7.50 -13.96
N ILE A 28 -13.31 -6.57 -14.89
CA ILE A 28 -14.47 -6.58 -15.76
C ILE A 28 -13.99 -6.49 -17.19
N GLN A 29 -14.28 -7.51 -17.98
CA GLN A 29 -14.03 -7.52 -19.41
C GLN A 29 -15.34 -7.37 -20.16
N THR A 30 -15.45 -6.34 -20.98
CA THR A 30 -16.61 -6.08 -21.84
C THR A 30 -16.21 -5.99 -23.30
N ALA A 31 -17.15 -6.23 -24.20
CA ALA A 31 -17.01 -5.94 -25.62
C ALA A 31 -18.31 -5.38 -26.19
N ALA A 32 -18.19 -4.31 -26.96
CA ALA A 32 -19.31 -3.70 -27.67
C ALA A 32 -19.30 -4.11 -29.14
N GLY A 33 -20.47 -4.45 -29.67
CA GLY A 33 -20.70 -4.77 -31.08
C GLY A 33 -21.67 -3.79 -31.74
N GLY A 34 -22.09 -4.11 -32.96
CA GLY A 34 -23.03 -3.26 -33.73
C GLY A 34 -24.47 -3.19 -33.19
N SER A 35 -24.79 -3.91 -32.12
CA SER A 35 -26.13 -3.99 -31.54
C SER A 35 -26.13 -3.87 -30.01
N GLY A 36 -25.09 -3.23 -29.46
CA GLY A 36 -24.87 -3.05 -28.02
C GLY A 36 -23.74 -3.90 -27.46
N ILE A 37 -23.74 -4.11 -26.14
CA ILE A 37 -22.77 -4.94 -25.42
C ILE A 37 -22.96 -6.41 -25.82
N GLN A 38 -21.99 -6.95 -26.56
CA GLN A 38 -22.02 -8.35 -27.00
C GLN A 38 -21.73 -9.30 -25.85
N TYR A 39 -20.74 -8.97 -25.02
CA TYR A 39 -20.48 -9.77 -23.84
C TYR A 39 -19.89 -8.99 -22.67
N VAL A 40 -20.06 -9.58 -21.50
CA VAL A 40 -19.36 -9.22 -20.26
C VAL A 40 -18.84 -10.47 -19.56
N GLN A 41 -17.69 -10.34 -18.91
CA GLN A 41 -17.09 -11.36 -18.07
C GLN A 41 -16.47 -10.70 -16.84
N PHE A 42 -16.62 -11.33 -15.68
CA PHE A 42 -16.18 -10.80 -14.39
C PHE A 42 -15.18 -11.77 -13.77
N ASP A 43 -14.14 -11.22 -13.14
CA ASP A 43 -13.33 -11.94 -12.18
C ASP A 43 -13.71 -11.47 -10.77
N TYR A 44 -13.91 -12.44 -9.89
CA TYR A 44 -14.30 -12.22 -8.50
C TYR A 44 -13.22 -12.76 -7.56
N VAL A 45 -13.24 -12.29 -6.31
CA VAL A 45 -12.51 -12.92 -5.19
C VAL A 45 -13.50 -13.67 -4.34
N LYS A 46 -13.22 -14.94 -4.05
CA LYS A 46 -14.02 -15.78 -3.15
C LYS A 46 -13.09 -16.65 -2.32
N ASN A 47 -13.22 -16.57 -1.00
CA ASN A 47 -12.33 -17.21 -0.03
C ASN A 47 -10.85 -16.87 -0.27
N GLY A 48 -10.57 -15.60 -0.59
CA GLY A 48 -9.22 -15.11 -0.91
C GLY A 48 -8.63 -15.61 -2.25
N GLN A 49 -9.38 -16.33 -3.09
CA GLN A 49 -8.92 -16.79 -4.40
C GLN A 49 -9.68 -16.08 -5.53
N THR A 50 -9.00 -15.82 -6.64
CA THR A 50 -9.63 -15.25 -7.83
C THR A 50 -10.34 -16.34 -8.64
N GLU A 51 -11.61 -16.12 -8.95
CA GLU A 51 -12.39 -16.98 -9.84
C GLU A 51 -12.95 -16.17 -11.02
N THR A 52 -12.76 -16.69 -12.22
CA THR A 52 -13.31 -16.11 -13.45
C THR A 52 -14.71 -16.67 -13.69
N ALA A 53 -15.70 -15.79 -13.71
CA ALA A 53 -17.06 -16.16 -14.06
C ALA A 53 -17.15 -16.58 -15.54
N PRO A 54 -18.13 -17.43 -15.89
CA PRO A 54 -18.36 -17.70 -17.31
C PRO A 54 -18.68 -16.41 -18.05
N LEU A 55 -18.47 -16.38 -19.36
CA LEU A 55 -18.81 -15.23 -20.18
C LEU A 55 -20.33 -15.12 -20.36
N ARG A 56 -20.88 -13.90 -20.36
CA ARG A 56 -22.30 -13.60 -20.62
C ARG A 56 -22.42 -12.96 -21.98
N GLY A 57 -23.19 -13.55 -22.89
CA GLY A 57 -23.23 -13.16 -24.30
C GLY A 57 -22.36 -14.06 -25.18
N ILE A 58 -21.97 -13.59 -26.36
CA ILE A 58 -21.15 -14.37 -27.31
C ILE A 58 -19.94 -13.56 -27.78
N LYS A 59 -18.77 -14.20 -27.85
CA LYS A 59 -17.58 -13.66 -28.52
C LYS A 59 -17.80 -13.69 -30.04
N GLY A 60 -18.43 -12.65 -30.57
CA GLY A 60 -18.62 -12.43 -32.00
C GLY A 60 -17.42 -11.71 -32.64
N ARG A 61 -17.71 -10.78 -33.57
CA ARG A 61 -16.71 -9.90 -34.19
C ARG A 61 -16.47 -8.59 -33.42
N ALA A 62 -16.99 -8.46 -32.20
CA ALA A 62 -16.81 -7.26 -31.38
C ALA A 62 -15.35 -7.06 -30.95
N ILE A 63 -14.98 -5.80 -30.78
CA ILE A 63 -13.69 -5.41 -30.21
C ILE A 63 -13.87 -5.35 -28.70
N ALA A 64 -13.04 -6.10 -27.98
CA ALA A 64 -13.00 -6.05 -26.52
C ALA A 64 -12.47 -4.67 -26.09
N ALA A 65 -13.16 -4.04 -25.14
CA ALA A 65 -12.62 -2.85 -24.49
C ALA A 65 -11.43 -3.24 -23.61
N ASP A 66 -10.61 -2.26 -23.24
CA ASP A 66 -9.58 -2.50 -22.23
C ASP A 66 -10.26 -2.97 -20.92
N PRO A 67 -9.75 -4.02 -20.28
CA PRO A 67 -10.36 -4.56 -19.08
C PRO A 67 -10.35 -3.52 -17.96
N PHE A 68 -11.49 -3.36 -17.29
CA PHE A 68 -11.57 -2.53 -16.10
C PHE A 68 -11.06 -3.34 -14.90
N VAL A 69 -9.78 -3.15 -14.57
CA VAL A 69 -9.11 -3.80 -13.44
C VAL A 69 -9.34 -3.01 -12.16
N ILE A 70 -9.70 -3.71 -11.08
CA ILE A 70 -10.03 -3.15 -9.76
C ILE A 70 -9.04 -3.74 -8.75
N ASN A 71 -8.20 -2.88 -8.17
CA ASN A 71 -7.12 -3.27 -7.27
C ASN A 71 -7.62 -3.54 -5.83
N HIS A 72 -8.22 -4.72 -5.63
CA HIS A 72 -8.69 -5.22 -4.31
C HIS A 72 -7.51 -5.42 -3.32
N PRO A 73 -7.64 -5.11 -2.01
CA PRO A 73 -8.86 -4.75 -1.29
C PRO A 73 -9.20 -3.26 -1.25
N GLU A 74 -8.25 -2.38 -1.58
CA GLU A 74 -8.43 -0.94 -1.40
C GLU A 74 -9.30 -0.29 -2.48
N GLU A 75 -9.36 -0.88 -3.67
CA GLU A 75 -10.28 -0.50 -4.73
C GLU A 75 -11.45 -1.50 -4.79
N HIS A 76 -12.67 -0.99 -4.89
CA HIS A 76 -13.87 -1.80 -5.03
C HIS A 76 -14.87 -1.10 -5.95
N LEU A 77 -15.67 -1.89 -6.66
CA LEU A 77 -16.70 -1.36 -7.53
C LEU A 77 -17.85 -0.76 -6.71
N VAL A 78 -18.19 0.50 -6.99
CA VAL A 78 -19.20 1.27 -6.24
C VAL A 78 -20.48 1.40 -7.05
N SER A 79 -20.36 1.65 -8.36
CA SER A 79 -21.52 1.75 -9.23
C SER A 79 -21.26 1.31 -10.67
N VAL A 80 -22.35 0.98 -11.35
CA VAL A 80 -22.38 0.78 -12.80
C VAL A 80 -23.45 1.67 -13.39
N GLU A 81 -23.05 2.51 -14.34
CA GLU A 81 -23.98 3.25 -15.19
C GLU A 81 -24.15 2.46 -16.49
N GLY A 82 -25.36 2.44 -17.03
CA GLY A 82 -25.62 1.77 -18.30
C GLY A 82 -26.79 2.35 -19.06
N TRP A 83 -26.90 1.94 -20.32
CA TRP A 83 -27.98 2.34 -21.23
C TRP A 83 -28.53 1.10 -21.92
N TYR A 84 -29.86 1.02 -22.10
CA TYR A 84 -30.49 -0.04 -22.89
C TYR A 84 -31.50 0.51 -23.88
N ASP A 85 -31.66 -0.18 -25.01
CA ASP A 85 -32.57 0.22 -26.09
C ASP A 85 -34.02 -0.21 -25.83
N SER A 86 -34.93 0.11 -26.76
CA SER A 86 -36.35 -0.28 -26.65
C SER A 86 -36.60 -1.80 -26.70
N SER A 87 -35.62 -2.59 -27.15
CA SER A 87 -35.68 -4.06 -27.13
C SER A 87 -35.17 -4.64 -25.81
N GLY A 88 -34.62 -3.80 -24.93
CA GLY A 88 -34.01 -4.20 -23.68
C GLY A 88 -32.66 -4.88 -23.89
N ILE A 89 -31.86 -4.47 -24.88
CA ILE A 89 -30.45 -4.86 -25.01
C ILE A 89 -29.58 -3.75 -24.43
N ILE A 90 -28.60 -4.10 -23.59
CA ILE A 90 -27.64 -3.15 -23.02
C ILE A 90 -26.77 -2.60 -24.16
N GLN A 91 -26.83 -1.29 -24.37
CA GLN A 91 -26.09 -0.58 -25.41
C GLN A 91 -24.71 -0.14 -24.95
N GLY A 92 -24.59 0.28 -23.69
CA GLY A 92 -23.32 0.70 -23.14
C GLY A 92 -23.26 0.61 -21.62
N LEU A 93 -22.03 0.55 -21.10
CA LEU A 93 -21.72 0.44 -19.69
C LEU A 93 -20.55 1.35 -19.33
N LYS A 94 -20.61 1.90 -18.12
CA LYS A 94 -19.51 2.62 -17.48
C LYS A 94 -19.39 2.13 -16.04
N PHE A 95 -18.18 1.79 -15.65
CA PHE A 95 -17.87 1.23 -14.34
C PHE A 95 -17.21 2.30 -13.47
N ASN A 96 -17.66 2.44 -12.23
CA ASN A 96 -17.08 3.38 -11.27
C ASN A 96 -16.64 2.61 -10.02
N SER A 97 -15.35 2.69 -9.71
CA SER A 97 -14.82 2.27 -8.42
C SER A 97 -14.72 3.46 -7.46
N ASN A 98 -14.31 3.21 -6.23
CA ASN A 98 -13.99 4.26 -5.26
C ASN A 98 -12.71 5.06 -5.61
N LYS A 99 -11.93 4.65 -6.62
CA LYS A 99 -10.68 5.33 -7.02
C LYS A 99 -10.73 5.88 -8.46
N LYS A 100 -11.48 5.28 -9.38
CA LYS A 100 -11.50 5.66 -10.80
C LYS A 100 -12.81 5.28 -11.50
N SER A 101 -12.98 5.83 -12.71
CA SER A 101 -14.08 5.51 -13.61
C SER A 101 -13.53 5.01 -14.94
N SER A 102 -14.22 4.06 -15.57
CA SER A 102 -13.95 3.69 -16.95
C SER A 102 -14.49 4.76 -17.91
N ASP A 103 -14.02 4.72 -19.16
CA ASP A 103 -14.76 5.32 -20.27
C ASP A 103 -16.09 4.57 -20.51
N VAL A 104 -16.99 5.21 -21.25
CA VAL A 104 -18.22 4.54 -21.70
C VAL A 104 -17.85 3.51 -22.77
N ILE A 105 -18.23 2.26 -22.52
CA ILE A 105 -18.00 1.15 -23.43
C ILE A 105 -19.32 0.89 -24.18
N GLY A 106 -19.28 0.94 -25.51
CA GLY A 106 -20.48 0.84 -26.36
C GLY A 106 -21.14 2.20 -26.61
N TYR A 107 -22.47 2.25 -26.58
CA TYR A 107 -23.25 3.44 -26.90
C TYR A 107 -23.97 3.98 -25.67
N ASN A 108 -24.04 5.31 -25.55
CA ASN A 108 -24.75 6.01 -24.49
C ASN A 108 -26.15 6.50 -24.92
N ASP A 109 -26.73 5.85 -25.93
CA ASP A 109 -28.09 6.09 -26.39
C ASP A 109 -29.06 5.05 -25.81
N GLY A 110 -30.31 5.47 -25.60
CA GLY A 110 -31.35 4.65 -24.96
C GLY A 110 -31.69 5.10 -23.53
N THR A 111 -32.31 4.20 -22.78
CA THR A 111 -32.79 4.46 -21.42
C THR A 111 -31.64 4.27 -20.42
N PRO A 112 -31.21 5.32 -19.71
CA PRO A 112 -30.13 5.21 -18.73
C PRO A 112 -30.60 4.51 -17.46
N PHE A 113 -29.69 3.79 -16.81
CA PHE A 113 -29.88 3.25 -15.47
C PHE A 113 -28.58 3.32 -14.67
N THR A 114 -28.71 3.23 -13.35
CA THR A 114 -27.58 3.18 -12.44
C THR A 114 -27.79 2.09 -11.40
N LEU A 115 -26.82 1.20 -11.28
CA LEU A 115 -26.71 0.24 -10.20
C LEU A 115 -25.80 0.85 -9.14
N GLN A 116 -26.39 1.41 -8.09
CA GLN A 116 -25.66 1.96 -6.96
C GLN A 116 -26.50 1.85 -5.69
N VAL A 117 -25.84 1.53 -4.58
CA VAL A 117 -26.41 1.63 -3.23
C VAL A 117 -25.42 2.39 -2.36
N GLN A 118 -25.93 3.37 -1.62
CA GLN A 118 -25.11 4.17 -0.71
C GLN A 118 -24.39 3.28 0.32
N ASP A 119 -23.12 3.57 0.60
CA ASP A 119 -22.26 2.90 1.58
C ASP A 119 -22.06 1.38 1.34
N LYS A 120 -22.22 0.91 0.09
CA LYS A 120 -22.04 -0.48 -0.29
C LYS A 120 -21.15 -0.61 -1.53
N LYS A 121 -20.43 -1.74 -1.61
CA LYS A 121 -19.72 -2.18 -2.81
C LYS A 121 -20.51 -3.24 -3.57
N ILE A 122 -20.30 -3.32 -4.87
CA ILE A 122 -20.80 -4.40 -5.70
C ILE A 122 -19.90 -5.62 -5.51
N THR A 123 -20.50 -6.78 -5.23
CA THR A 123 -19.80 -8.06 -5.03
C THR A 123 -20.23 -9.15 -6.00
N GLY A 124 -21.23 -8.90 -6.84
CA GLY A 124 -21.69 -9.90 -7.80
C GLY A 124 -22.67 -9.32 -8.78
N PHE A 125 -22.91 -10.04 -9.87
CA PHE A 125 -23.85 -9.64 -10.91
C PHE A 125 -24.84 -10.77 -11.25
N HIS A 126 -25.99 -10.37 -11.76
CA HIS A 126 -27.02 -11.26 -12.29
C HIS A 126 -27.75 -10.57 -13.45
N GLY A 127 -28.49 -11.31 -14.26
CA GLY A 127 -29.25 -10.71 -15.37
C GLY A 127 -29.68 -11.73 -16.42
N PHE A 128 -29.85 -11.24 -17.64
CA PHE A 128 -30.19 -12.05 -18.81
C PHE A 128 -29.21 -11.78 -19.95
N ALA A 129 -28.82 -12.84 -20.66
CA ALA A 129 -27.94 -12.73 -21.82
C ALA A 129 -28.28 -13.80 -22.88
N GLY A 130 -28.32 -13.38 -24.14
CA GLY A 130 -28.41 -14.25 -25.32
C GLY A 130 -27.16 -14.08 -26.17
N ASP A 131 -27.33 -13.63 -27.41
CA ASP A 131 -26.21 -13.22 -28.27
C ASP A 131 -25.54 -11.93 -27.75
N ASN A 132 -26.31 -11.09 -27.06
CA ASN A 132 -25.90 -9.85 -26.42
C ASN A 132 -26.26 -9.87 -24.93
N LEU A 133 -25.75 -8.90 -24.18
CA LEU A 133 -26.17 -8.65 -22.80
C LEU A 133 -27.55 -7.96 -22.81
N ASN A 134 -28.58 -8.62 -22.28
CA ASN A 134 -29.94 -8.09 -22.26
C ASN A 134 -30.23 -7.30 -20.98
N SER A 135 -29.73 -7.76 -19.84
CA SER A 135 -29.88 -7.00 -18.60
C SER A 135 -28.74 -7.24 -17.63
N LEU A 136 -28.56 -6.27 -16.73
CA LEU A 136 -27.57 -6.30 -15.67
C LEU A 136 -28.18 -5.82 -14.36
N GLY A 137 -28.06 -6.65 -13.33
CA GLY A 137 -28.34 -6.35 -11.93
C GLY A 137 -27.12 -6.69 -11.08
N ALA A 138 -27.12 -6.24 -9.84
CA ALA A 138 -25.95 -6.35 -8.97
C ALA A 138 -26.32 -6.77 -7.54
N TYR A 139 -25.40 -7.48 -6.90
CA TYR A 139 -25.39 -7.74 -5.47
C TYR A 139 -24.50 -6.71 -4.77
N PHE A 140 -25.03 -6.13 -3.71
CA PHE A 140 -24.36 -5.12 -2.90
C PHE A 140 -24.08 -5.64 -1.51
N SER A 141 -22.81 -5.63 -1.11
CA SER A 141 -22.42 -5.88 0.27
C SER A 141 -22.04 -4.58 0.94
N PRO A 142 -22.31 -4.41 2.25
CA PRO A 142 -21.74 -3.31 3.01
C PRO A 142 -20.25 -3.20 2.72
N LEU A 143 -19.75 -1.97 2.60
CA LEU A 143 -18.33 -1.75 2.78
C LEU A 143 -18.03 -2.30 4.17
N ILE A 144 -17.36 -3.45 4.24
CA ILE A 144 -16.76 -3.88 5.49
C ILE A 144 -15.69 -2.80 5.71
N ALA A 145 -16.05 -1.74 6.44
CA ALA A 145 -15.07 -0.97 7.18
C ALA A 145 -14.13 -1.99 7.80
N ALA A 146 -12.82 -1.74 7.74
CA ALA A 146 -11.84 -2.53 8.47
C ALA A 146 -12.48 -3.10 9.75
N PRO A 147 -12.34 -4.43 10.00
CA PRO A 147 -13.14 -5.18 10.97
C PRO A 147 -13.41 -4.29 12.18
N PRO A 148 -14.67 -4.20 12.67
CA PRO A 148 -15.15 -3.11 13.51
C PRO A 148 -14.01 -2.69 14.41
N SER A 149 -13.45 -1.50 14.17
CA SER A 149 -12.33 -0.99 14.97
C SER A 149 -12.72 -1.30 16.40
N VAL A 150 -11.98 -2.20 17.05
CA VAL A 150 -12.11 -2.33 18.50
C VAL A 150 -12.04 -0.88 18.97
N PRO A 151 -13.10 -0.35 19.59
CA PRO A 151 -13.16 1.07 19.87
C PRO A 151 -11.84 1.43 20.54
N PRO A 152 -11.07 2.37 19.97
CA PRO A 152 -9.67 2.55 20.32
C PRO A 152 -9.61 2.70 21.84
N LYS A 153 -8.85 1.81 22.47
CA LYS A 153 -8.87 1.65 23.90
C LYS A 153 -8.27 2.91 24.51
N LYS A 154 -9.12 3.67 25.21
CA LYS A 154 -8.72 4.89 25.91
C LYS A 154 -8.10 4.51 27.25
N LEU A 155 -6.81 4.78 27.43
CA LEU A 155 -6.18 4.67 28.74
C LEU A 155 -6.41 5.96 29.54
N GLU A 156 -6.63 5.79 30.85
CA GLU A 156 -6.81 6.92 31.78
C GLU A 156 -5.60 7.86 31.77
N ALA A 157 -5.87 9.17 31.81
CA ALA A 157 -4.83 10.18 31.85
C ALA A 157 -4.03 10.12 33.16
N LYS A 158 -2.71 10.27 33.06
CA LYS A 158 -1.76 10.32 34.19
C LYS A 158 -1.27 11.74 34.39
N GLY A 159 -1.23 12.18 35.65
CA GLY A 159 -0.89 13.54 36.04
C GLY A 159 -1.94 14.13 36.98
N GLY A 160 -2.07 15.45 36.97
CA GLY A 160 -2.98 16.19 37.83
C GLY A 160 -4.37 16.46 37.26
N VAL A 161 -5.23 16.94 38.14
CA VAL A 161 -6.65 17.22 37.86
C VAL A 161 -6.92 18.68 37.49
N SER A 162 -5.91 19.54 37.49
CA SER A 162 -6.03 20.96 37.11
C SER A 162 -6.14 21.12 35.59
N GLY A 163 -6.62 22.28 35.13
CA GLY A 163 -6.74 22.59 33.71
C GLY A 163 -8.04 22.12 33.05
N ALA A 164 -8.25 22.56 31.82
CA ALA A 164 -9.38 22.16 30.97
C ALA A 164 -9.09 20.79 30.33
N GLU A 165 -10.13 19.95 30.24
CA GLU A 165 -10.05 18.69 29.51
C GLU A 165 -9.92 18.94 28.02
N TRP A 166 -9.09 18.13 27.37
CA TRP A 166 -8.95 18.09 25.93
C TRP A 166 -8.84 16.65 25.45
N ASP A 167 -9.31 16.41 24.24
CA ASP A 167 -9.37 15.09 23.65
C ASP A 167 -9.28 15.26 22.14
N ASP A 168 -8.20 14.75 21.53
CA ASP A 168 -8.05 14.77 20.07
C ASP A 168 -8.78 13.57 19.42
N GLY A 169 -9.24 12.62 20.22
CA GLY A 169 -9.79 11.35 19.76
C GLY A 169 -8.70 10.39 19.30
N ALA A 170 -9.11 9.39 18.52
CA ALA A 170 -8.24 8.37 17.97
C ALA A 170 -8.12 8.52 16.45
N HIS A 171 -6.92 8.30 15.93
CA HIS A 171 -6.56 8.39 14.52
C HIS A 171 -5.99 7.06 14.01
N ASP A 172 -5.49 7.01 12.78
CA ASP A 172 -4.82 5.79 12.28
C ASP A 172 -3.38 5.70 12.79
N ASN A 173 -2.63 6.81 12.83
CA ASN A 173 -1.29 6.88 13.43
C ASN A 173 -0.94 8.30 13.89
N VAL A 174 0.05 8.41 14.79
CA VAL A 174 0.71 9.68 15.10
C VAL A 174 1.78 9.93 14.04
N LYS A 175 1.82 11.14 13.50
CA LYS A 175 2.80 11.57 12.50
C LYS A 175 3.93 12.37 13.12
N LYS A 176 3.57 13.39 13.90
CA LYS A 176 4.53 14.33 14.49
C LYS A 176 4.13 14.66 15.91
N VAL A 177 5.12 14.75 16.78
CA VAL A 177 4.97 15.16 18.18
C VAL A 177 5.79 16.41 18.41
N SER A 178 5.20 17.39 19.05
CA SER A 178 5.84 18.66 19.42
C SER A 178 5.67 18.85 20.92
N VAL A 179 6.77 18.99 21.66
CA VAL A 179 6.77 19.17 23.12
C VAL A 179 7.46 20.48 23.48
N GLY A 180 6.73 21.38 24.12
CA GLY A 180 7.24 22.66 24.62
C GLY A 180 7.64 22.51 26.08
N GLN A 181 8.93 22.62 26.37
CA GLN A 181 9.45 22.55 27.73
C GLN A 181 9.29 23.90 28.45
N GLY A 182 8.96 23.85 29.74
CA GLY A 182 8.88 25.00 30.63
C GLY A 182 9.76 24.87 31.86
N GLU A 183 9.77 25.93 32.68
CA GLU A 183 10.63 26.02 33.88
C GLU A 183 10.39 24.89 34.88
N ASP A 184 9.13 24.45 35.01
CA ASP A 184 8.70 23.43 35.98
C ASP A 184 8.33 22.08 35.34
N GLY A 185 8.48 21.90 34.02
CA GLY A 185 8.06 20.66 33.36
C GLY A 185 7.60 20.81 31.91
N VAL A 186 6.57 20.05 31.51
CA VAL A 186 6.00 20.11 30.16
C VAL A 186 4.96 21.24 30.08
N ALA A 187 5.30 22.33 29.38
CA ALA A 187 4.46 23.51 29.27
C ALA A 187 3.42 23.40 28.16
N ALA A 188 3.76 22.77 27.04
CA ALA A 188 2.86 22.63 25.91
C ALA A 188 3.07 21.33 25.13
N VAL A 189 2.02 20.86 24.48
CA VAL A 189 2.09 19.75 23.51
C VAL A 189 1.24 20.05 22.29
N LYS A 190 1.70 19.55 21.14
CA LYS A 190 0.95 19.56 19.88
C LYS A 190 1.27 18.29 19.10
N PHE A 191 0.24 17.70 18.51
CA PHE A 191 0.33 16.45 17.77
C PHE A 191 -0.20 16.63 16.36
N GLU A 192 0.41 15.94 15.40
CA GLU A 192 -0.14 15.74 14.06
C GLU A 192 -0.37 14.24 13.84
N TYR A 193 -1.47 13.90 13.20
CA TYR A 193 -1.93 12.53 13.00
C TYR A 193 -2.13 12.23 11.51
N THR A 194 -2.21 10.96 11.17
CA THR A 194 -2.66 10.49 9.86
C THR A 194 -3.95 9.71 9.97
N ASN A 195 -4.90 9.97 9.06
CA ASN A 195 -6.08 9.15 8.78
C ASN A 195 -6.06 8.77 7.30
N GLY A 196 -5.64 7.55 6.98
CA GLY A 196 -5.27 7.15 5.62
C GLY A 196 -4.20 8.08 5.05
N SER A 197 -4.51 8.73 3.93
CA SER A 197 -3.63 9.71 3.27
C SER A 197 -3.77 11.15 3.80
N GLN A 198 -4.69 11.41 4.73
CA GLN A 198 -4.93 12.76 5.26
C GLN A 198 -4.10 13.04 6.52
N VAL A 199 -3.51 14.23 6.60
CA VAL A 199 -2.85 14.72 7.81
C VAL A 199 -3.84 15.56 8.61
N VAL A 200 -4.02 15.23 9.89
CA VAL A 200 -4.88 15.95 10.83
C VAL A 200 -3.98 16.67 11.84
N ILE A 201 -4.07 17.99 11.92
CA ILE A 201 -3.27 18.80 12.84
C ILE A 201 -4.08 19.01 14.12
N GLY A 202 -3.60 18.45 15.24
CA GLY A 202 -4.16 18.66 16.56
C GLY A 202 -3.97 20.10 17.05
N ALA A 203 -4.88 20.56 17.89
CA ALA A 203 -4.78 21.89 18.48
C ALA A 203 -3.67 21.92 19.54
N GLU A 204 -3.00 23.06 19.63
CA GLU A 204 -1.99 23.32 20.66
C GLU A 204 -2.61 23.27 22.06
N ARG A 205 -1.93 22.59 22.98
CA ARG A 205 -2.33 22.46 24.39
C ARG A 205 -1.26 23.08 25.26
N GLY A 206 -1.66 23.83 26.30
CA GLY A 206 -0.73 24.55 27.17
C GLY A 206 -0.27 25.87 26.58
N THR A 207 0.81 26.44 27.11
CA THR A 207 1.42 27.67 26.59
C THR A 207 2.92 27.44 26.42
N PRO A 208 3.45 27.41 25.18
CA PRO A 208 4.87 27.18 24.96
C PRO A 208 5.69 28.34 25.55
N THR A 209 6.88 28.02 26.04
CA THR A 209 7.82 29.04 26.50
C THR A 209 8.55 29.68 25.31
N LEU A 210 9.39 30.68 25.59
CA LEU A 210 10.27 31.28 24.57
C LEU A 210 11.27 30.28 23.96
N LEU A 211 11.42 29.09 24.54
CA LEU A 211 12.26 28.02 24.00
C LEU A 211 11.59 27.30 22.81
N GLY A 212 10.29 27.48 22.60
CA GLY A 212 9.55 26.86 21.51
C GLY A 212 9.28 25.37 21.73
N TYR A 213 9.17 24.63 20.62
CA TYR A 213 8.91 23.19 20.61
C TYR A 213 10.15 22.41 20.23
N GLU A 214 10.38 21.31 20.93
CA GLU A 214 11.17 20.19 20.40
C GLU A 214 10.23 19.23 19.70
N GLU A 215 10.59 18.87 18.46
CA GLU A 215 9.70 18.11 17.58
C GLU A 215 10.40 16.87 17.06
N PHE A 216 9.65 15.79 16.88
CA PHE A 216 10.07 14.64 16.10
C PHE A 216 8.94 14.16 15.19
N GLU A 217 9.31 13.70 14.00
CA GLU A 217 8.41 13.13 13.02
C GLU A 217 8.69 11.63 12.89
N LEU A 218 7.62 10.84 12.83
CA LEU A 218 7.66 9.40 12.70
C LEU A 218 7.67 9.02 11.22
N GLU A 219 8.51 8.06 10.86
CA GLU A 219 8.50 7.48 9.51
C GLU A 219 7.18 6.74 9.23
N SER A 220 6.89 6.47 7.96
CA SER A 220 5.62 5.86 7.52
C SER A 220 5.29 4.52 8.19
N ASP A 221 6.32 3.77 8.59
CA ASP A 221 6.25 2.46 9.26
C ASP A 221 6.65 2.54 10.75
N GLU A 222 6.87 3.75 11.28
CA GLU A 222 7.16 4.00 12.68
C GLU A 222 5.88 4.39 13.44
N TYR A 223 5.69 3.81 14.61
CA TYR A 223 4.57 4.13 15.49
C TYR A 223 5.00 4.08 16.95
N ILE A 224 4.36 4.91 17.76
CA ILE A 224 4.63 4.99 19.19
C ILE A 224 4.01 3.77 19.88
N THR A 225 4.82 3.07 20.67
CA THR A 225 4.41 1.88 21.43
C THR A 225 4.27 2.18 22.93
N ILE A 226 5.06 3.14 23.44
CA ILE A 226 5.08 3.50 24.85
C ILE A 226 5.21 5.01 24.98
N VAL A 227 4.38 5.60 25.85
CA VAL A 227 4.62 6.95 26.40
C VAL A 227 4.96 6.79 27.87
N GLU A 228 6.19 7.13 28.23
CA GLU A 228 6.65 7.20 29.61
C GLU A 228 6.65 8.65 30.06
N GLY A 229 6.42 8.88 31.34
CA GLY A 229 6.53 10.23 31.87
C GLY A 229 6.61 10.24 33.39
N THR A 230 6.83 11.45 33.90
CA THR A 230 6.73 11.72 35.32
C THR A 230 5.83 12.91 35.58
N TYR A 231 5.20 12.93 36.74
CA TYR A 231 4.47 14.09 37.26
C TYR A 231 4.84 14.32 38.72
N ASP A 232 4.70 15.56 39.17
CA ASP A 232 5.01 15.97 40.54
C ASP A 232 4.08 17.08 41.03
N LYS A 233 4.08 17.34 42.34
CA LYS A 233 3.35 18.45 42.95
C LYS A 233 4.07 19.77 42.70
N ILE A 234 3.73 20.42 41.60
CA ILE A 234 4.20 21.77 41.27
C ILE A 234 3.24 22.78 41.90
N LEU A 235 3.75 23.61 42.85
CA LEU A 235 2.98 24.69 43.48
C LEU A 235 1.62 24.25 44.09
N GLY A 236 1.54 23.01 44.59
CA GLY A 236 0.34 22.46 45.24
C GLY A 236 -0.65 21.75 44.32
N SER A 237 -0.36 21.63 43.02
CA SER A 237 -1.13 20.81 42.06
C SER A 237 -0.20 19.85 41.34
N ASP A 238 -0.66 18.62 41.07
CA ASP A 238 0.11 17.68 40.25
C ASP A 238 0.21 18.22 38.81
N GLY A 239 1.40 18.26 38.25
CA GLY A 239 1.66 18.70 36.88
C GLY A 239 2.65 17.77 36.17
N LEU A 240 2.53 17.65 34.86
CA LEU A 240 3.36 16.76 34.06
C LEU A 240 4.77 17.36 33.92
N THR A 241 5.79 16.64 34.39
CA THR A 241 7.16 17.16 34.45
C THR A 241 8.03 16.64 33.32
N MET A 242 7.83 15.38 32.89
CA MET A 242 8.64 14.75 31.84
C MET A 242 7.81 13.84 30.94
N LEU A 243 8.18 13.79 29.65
CA LEU A 243 7.69 12.84 28.67
C LEU A 243 8.81 12.20 27.87
N THR A 244 8.68 10.90 27.63
CA THR A 244 9.53 10.12 26.74
C THR A 244 8.66 9.23 25.87
N PHE A 245 8.95 9.17 24.57
CA PHE A 245 8.21 8.39 23.60
C PHE A 245 9.11 7.28 23.05
N LYS A 246 8.64 6.03 23.09
CA LYS A 246 9.33 4.88 22.50
C LYS A 246 8.53 4.31 21.35
N THR A 247 9.22 3.85 20.31
CA THR A 247 8.60 3.37 19.07
C THR A 247 8.89 1.91 18.77
N ASN A 248 8.17 1.34 17.81
CA ASN A 248 8.41 -0.01 17.28
C ASN A 248 9.80 -0.20 16.66
N LYS A 249 10.48 0.89 16.29
CA LYS A 249 11.86 0.87 15.77
C LYS A 249 12.93 0.96 16.85
N SER A 250 12.57 0.74 18.12
CA SER A 250 13.47 0.90 19.28
C SER A 250 14.08 2.30 19.40
N ARG A 251 13.47 3.32 18.79
CA ARG A 251 13.86 4.73 18.98
C ARG A 251 13.23 5.25 20.26
N THR A 252 13.95 6.16 20.91
CA THR A 252 13.50 6.88 22.11
C THR A 252 13.63 8.37 21.86
N TYR A 253 12.53 9.09 21.99
CA TYR A 253 12.46 10.54 21.84
C TYR A 253 12.17 11.18 23.20
N GLY A 254 12.99 12.15 23.59
CA GLY A 254 13.03 12.71 24.95
C GLY A 254 14.23 12.19 25.76
N PRO A 255 14.22 12.35 27.10
CA PRO A 255 13.14 12.93 27.90
C PRO A 255 12.96 14.42 27.61
N TYR A 256 11.71 14.86 27.47
CA TYR A 256 11.32 16.25 27.37
C TYR A 256 10.86 16.75 28.73
N GLY A 257 11.49 17.79 29.26
CA GLY A 257 11.22 18.31 30.60
C GLY A 257 12.16 17.75 31.67
N LEU A 258 11.70 17.73 32.93
CA LEU A 258 12.51 17.40 34.10
C LEU A 258 11.95 16.18 34.84
N GLU A 259 12.84 15.26 35.21
CA GLU A 259 12.44 14.06 35.94
C GLU A 259 11.81 14.42 37.29
N GLY A 260 10.55 14.01 37.46
CA GLY A 260 9.75 14.24 38.66
C GLY A 260 9.71 13.01 39.56
N SER A 261 8.99 13.14 40.68
CA SER A 261 8.95 12.09 41.70
C SER A 261 8.12 10.85 41.34
N THR A 262 7.07 10.98 40.51
CA THR A 262 6.12 9.88 40.22
C THR A 262 6.13 9.48 38.76
N HIS A 263 6.56 8.25 38.47
CA HIS A 263 6.66 7.69 37.12
C HIS A 263 5.37 6.98 36.67
N PHE A 264 5.10 7.04 35.36
CA PHE A 264 4.06 6.25 34.72
C PHE A 264 4.50 5.79 33.32
N ASP A 265 3.89 4.70 32.87
CA ASP A 265 3.98 4.21 31.50
C ASP A 265 2.58 3.95 30.93
N LEU A 266 2.33 4.47 29.74
CA LEU A 266 1.13 4.23 28.94
C LEU A 266 1.51 3.31 27.78
N LYS A 267 1.18 2.02 27.92
CA LYS A 267 1.43 0.98 26.92
C LYS A 267 0.47 -0.18 27.04
N GLU A 268 0.38 -0.94 25.96
CA GLU A 268 -0.23 -2.27 25.94
C GLU A 268 0.43 -3.12 24.86
N GLU A 269 0.74 -4.38 25.20
CA GLU A 269 1.37 -5.28 24.24
C GLU A 269 0.46 -5.50 23.02
N GLY A 270 1.08 -5.51 21.83
CA GLY A 270 0.35 -5.66 20.57
C GLY A 270 -0.46 -4.43 20.14
N HIS A 271 -0.30 -3.27 20.78
CA HIS A 271 -1.01 -2.04 20.43
C HIS A 271 -0.04 -0.92 20.02
N LYS A 272 -0.55 -0.01 19.18
CA LYS A 272 0.08 1.27 18.86
C LYS A 272 -0.73 2.42 19.47
N ILE A 273 -0.04 3.52 19.78
CA ILE A 273 -0.68 4.75 20.24
C ILE A 273 -1.14 5.55 19.03
N THR A 274 -2.42 5.92 19.02
CA THR A 274 -3.09 6.54 17.87
C THR A 274 -3.72 7.89 18.16
N GLY A 275 -3.65 8.37 19.39
CA GLY A 275 -4.29 9.62 19.79
C GLY A 275 -3.96 9.98 21.21
N PHE A 276 -4.19 11.24 21.56
CA PHE A 276 -3.90 11.78 22.88
C PHE A 276 -5.11 12.52 23.45
N HIS A 277 -5.23 12.46 24.76
CA HIS A 277 -6.19 13.26 25.53
C HIS A 277 -5.54 13.66 26.85
N GLY A 278 -6.17 14.56 27.60
CA GLY A 278 -5.61 14.96 28.88
C GLY A 278 -6.23 16.23 29.45
N ARG A 279 -5.45 16.91 30.28
CA ARG A 279 -5.82 18.20 30.88
C ARG A 279 -4.71 19.21 30.71
N ALA A 280 -5.08 20.43 30.34
CA ALA A 280 -4.12 21.52 30.12
C ALA A 280 -4.68 22.86 30.61
N GLY A 281 -3.80 23.67 31.19
CA GLY A 281 -4.02 25.07 31.52
C GLY A 281 -2.91 25.91 30.89
N ALA A 282 -2.17 26.65 31.72
CA ALA A 282 -0.91 27.28 31.29
C ALA A 282 0.19 26.23 31.00
N THR A 283 0.14 25.08 31.68
CA THR A 283 1.02 23.92 31.50
C THR A 283 0.19 22.67 31.25
N ILE A 284 0.84 21.57 30.89
CA ILE A 284 0.19 20.26 30.77
C ILE A 284 0.05 19.64 32.16
N SER A 285 -1.20 19.41 32.57
CA SER A 285 -1.50 18.83 33.88
C SER A 285 -1.51 17.31 33.83
N ALA A 286 -2.11 16.72 32.79
CA ALA A 286 -2.18 15.27 32.61
C ALA A 286 -2.24 14.87 31.13
N ILE A 287 -1.80 13.64 30.84
CA ILE A 287 -1.83 13.05 29.50
C ILE A 287 -2.31 11.60 29.55
N GLY A 288 -3.15 11.23 28.59
CA GLY A 288 -3.63 9.89 28.32
C GLY A 288 -3.53 9.59 26.83
N VAL A 289 -3.68 8.31 26.48
CA VAL A 289 -3.50 7.83 25.10
C VAL A 289 -4.67 6.99 24.64
N TYR A 290 -4.90 7.00 23.32
CA TYR A 290 -5.71 6.02 22.62
C TYR A 290 -4.82 4.92 22.05
N LEU A 291 -5.25 3.68 22.22
CA LEU A 291 -4.57 2.49 21.72
C LEU A 291 -5.40 1.80 20.65
N ALA A 292 -4.75 1.39 19.56
CA ALA A 292 -5.34 0.52 18.56
C ALA A 292 -4.52 -0.78 18.46
N PRO A 293 -5.16 -1.95 18.32
CA PRO A 293 -4.44 -3.19 18.05
C PRO A 293 -3.61 -3.03 16.78
N VAL A 294 -2.36 -3.47 16.83
CA VAL A 294 -1.57 -3.68 15.62
C VAL A 294 -2.20 -4.89 14.94
N GLY A 295 -2.90 -4.67 13.82
CA GLY A 295 -3.61 -5.72 13.08
C GLY A 295 -2.70 -6.93 12.85
N THR A 296 -3.26 -8.15 12.90
CA THR A 296 -2.56 -9.44 12.89
C THR A 296 -1.78 -9.71 11.59
N ILE A 297 -0.69 -8.98 11.40
CA ILE A 297 0.52 -9.40 10.71
C ILE A 297 1.60 -9.31 11.79
N PRO A 298 2.33 -10.39 12.10
CA PRO A 298 3.40 -10.34 13.09
C PRO A 298 4.51 -9.42 12.57
N LEU A 299 4.50 -8.15 12.97
CA LEU A 299 5.66 -7.27 12.88
C LEU A 299 6.64 -7.70 13.96
N THR A 300 7.43 -8.71 13.62
CA THR A 300 8.76 -8.92 14.17
C THR A 300 9.53 -7.60 13.99
N PRO A 301 10.32 -7.12 14.98
CA PRO A 301 11.10 -5.88 14.84
C PRO A 301 11.84 -5.88 13.50
N ALA A 302 11.79 -4.76 12.77
CA ALA A 302 12.43 -4.59 11.47
C ALA A 302 13.88 -5.12 11.55
N GLN A 303 14.12 -6.29 10.97
CA GLN A 303 15.47 -6.83 10.91
C GLN A 303 16.29 -5.91 10.01
N PRO A 304 17.53 -5.56 10.39
CA PRO A 304 18.37 -4.69 9.58
C PRO A 304 18.57 -5.33 8.21
N THR A 305 18.21 -4.59 7.16
CA THR A 305 18.46 -4.98 5.77
C THR A 305 19.97 -5.04 5.54
N LYS A 306 20.45 -6.15 4.96
CA LYS A 306 21.87 -6.38 4.68
C LYS A 306 22.15 -6.04 3.22
N LYS A 307 23.07 -5.09 2.98
CA LYS A 307 23.57 -4.77 1.63
C LYS A 307 24.67 -5.76 1.25
N LEU A 308 24.49 -6.52 0.17
CA LEU A 308 25.53 -7.42 -0.36
C LEU A 308 26.45 -6.66 -1.33
N GLU A 309 27.72 -7.08 -1.39
CA GLU A 309 28.71 -6.50 -2.30
C GLU A 309 28.30 -6.68 -3.77
N ALA A 310 28.35 -5.58 -4.54
CA ALA A 310 28.03 -5.61 -5.97
C ALA A 310 29.13 -6.33 -6.78
N LYS A 311 28.73 -6.99 -7.86
CA LYS A 311 29.60 -7.74 -8.77
C LYS A 311 29.58 -7.10 -10.16
N GLY A 312 30.71 -7.15 -10.86
CA GLY A 312 30.88 -6.56 -12.19
C GLY A 312 32.14 -5.70 -12.31
N GLY A 313 32.19 -4.83 -13.32
CA GLY A 313 33.34 -3.96 -13.62
C GLY A 313 33.33 -2.62 -12.87
N GLU A 314 34.48 -1.96 -12.75
CA GLU A 314 34.66 -0.71 -11.97
C GLU A 314 34.16 0.58 -12.66
N GLY A 315 33.50 0.48 -13.81
CA GLY A 315 33.01 1.64 -14.57
C GLY A 315 31.60 2.12 -14.18
N GLY A 316 31.19 3.23 -14.78
CA GLY A 316 29.86 3.83 -14.61
C GLY A 316 29.68 4.68 -13.34
N THR A 317 28.54 5.36 -13.27
CA THR A 317 28.10 6.13 -12.10
C THR A 317 27.35 5.20 -11.14
N SER A 318 27.69 5.27 -9.85
CA SER A 318 27.03 4.46 -8.81
C SER A 318 25.58 4.88 -8.58
N TRP A 319 24.72 3.91 -8.33
CA TRP A 319 23.32 4.10 -7.95
C TRP A 319 22.93 3.10 -6.85
N ASP A 320 21.96 3.48 -6.03
CA ASP A 320 21.42 2.65 -4.94
C ASP A 320 19.98 3.06 -4.67
N ASP A 321 19.03 2.16 -4.94
CA ASP A 321 17.60 2.43 -4.70
C ASP A 321 17.22 2.29 -3.22
N GLY A 322 18.12 1.74 -2.40
CA GLY A 322 17.84 1.37 -1.01
C GLY A 322 17.09 0.05 -0.90
N ALA A 323 16.47 -0.17 0.26
CA ALA A 323 15.76 -1.40 0.59
C ALA A 323 14.27 -1.12 0.85
N PHE A 324 13.42 -2.04 0.39
CA PHE A 324 11.96 -1.95 0.45
C PHE A 324 11.36 -3.19 1.13
N ASP A 325 10.04 -3.37 1.09
CA ASP A 325 9.39 -4.56 1.64
C ASP A 325 9.42 -5.74 0.65
N GLY A 326 9.47 -5.45 -0.64
CA GLY A 326 9.58 -6.43 -1.72
C GLY A 326 9.82 -5.80 -3.09
N VAL A 327 10.09 -6.65 -4.06
CA VAL A 327 10.21 -6.29 -5.48
C VAL A 327 8.95 -6.80 -6.17
N GLN A 328 8.28 -5.95 -6.93
CA GLN A 328 7.06 -6.27 -7.67
C GLN A 328 7.35 -6.50 -9.15
N LYS A 329 8.18 -5.65 -9.74
CA LYS A 329 8.49 -5.69 -11.17
C LYS A 329 9.95 -5.43 -11.42
N VAL A 330 10.52 -6.18 -12.35
CA VAL A 330 11.88 -6.00 -12.84
C VAL A 330 11.80 -5.79 -14.35
N SER A 331 12.40 -4.71 -14.82
CA SER A 331 12.53 -4.38 -16.23
C SER A 331 14.02 -4.35 -16.59
N VAL A 332 14.43 -5.16 -17.56
CA VAL A 332 15.82 -5.28 -18.02
C VAL A 332 15.92 -4.85 -19.49
N GLY A 333 16.65 -3.76 -19.72
CA GLY A 333 16.96 -3.22 -21.04
C GLY A 333 18.23 -3.83 -21.58
N GLN A 334 18.15 -4.45 -22.77
CA GLN A 334 19.28 -5.10 -23.42
C GLN A 334 19.90 -4.20 -24.50
N ALA A 335 21.20 -4.34 -24.71
CA ALA A 335 21.97 -3.78 -25.82
C ALA A 335 22.58 -4.90 -26.67
N GLN A 336 23.20 -4.52 -27.79
CA GLN A 336 23.91 -5.45 -28.67
C GLN A 336 25.04 -6.21 -27.94
N ASP A 337 25.66 -5.58 -26.94
CA ASP A 337 26.86 -6.09 -26.26
C ASP A 337 26.66 -6.33 -24.75
N GLY A 338 25.42 -6.35 -24.24
CA GLY A 338 25.14 -6.62 -22.82
C GLY A 338 23.86 -6.00 -22.28
N ILE A 339 23.80 -5.80 -20.97
CA ILE A 339 22.67 -5.12 -20.29
C ILE A 339 22.91 -3.62 -20.30
N SER A 340 21.97 -2.85 -20.82
CA SER A 340 22.09 -1.41 -20.98
C SER A 340 21.41 -0.62 -19.88
N ALA A 341 20.26 -1.11 -19.41
CA ALA A 341 19.46 -0.43 -18.40
C ALA A 341 18.71 -1.43 -17.51
N VAL A 342 18.42 -1.04 -16.28
CA VAL A 342 17.51 -1.76 -15.39
C VAL A 342 16.57 -0.77 -14.71
N LYS A 343 15.35 -1.22 -14.44
CA LYS A 343 14.34 -0.44 -13.71
C LYS A 343 13.51 -1.40 -12.87
N PHE A 344 13.10 -0.93 -11.70
CA PHE A 344 12.40 -1.74 -10.71
C PHE A 344 11.13 -1.05 -10.22
N VAL A 345 10.12 -1.84 -9.86
CA VAL A 345 8.99 -1.39 -9.03
C VAL A 345 9.04 -2.18 -7.75
N TYR A 346 9.03 -1.47 -6.62
CA TYR A 346 9.13 -2.02 -5.27
C TYR A 346 7.82 -1.87 -4.51
N ASN A 347 7.66 -2.63 -3.44
CA ASN A 347 6.56 -2.49 -2.49
C ASN A 347 7.06 -1.87 -1.19
N LYS A 348 6.34 -0.88 -0.66
CA LYS A 348 6.56 -0.34 0.68
C LYS A 348 5.20 -0.09 1.34
N GLY A 349 4.85 -0.90 2.34
CA GLY A 349 3.52 -1.00 2.89
C GLY A 349 2.51 -1.44 1.83
N SER A 350 1.42 -0.67 1.68
CA SER A 350 0.43 -0.87 0.62
C SER A 350 0.69 -0.05 -0.66
N SER A 351 1.86 0.59 -0.76
CA SER A 351 2.23 1.44 -1.90
C SER A 351 3.26 0.78 -2.82
N GLU A 352 3.13 1.05 -4.12
CA GLU A 352 4.13 0.72 -5.14
C GLU A 352 5.09 1.91 -5.31
N ILE A 353 6.38 1.65 -5.28
CA ILE A 353 7.44 2.65 -5.50
C ILE A 353 8.10 2.35 -6.84
N ILE A 354 7.91 3.24 -7.81
CA ILE A 354 8.55 3.14 -9.11
C ILE A 354 9.98 3.68 -8.97
N GLY A 355 10.97 2.81 -9.13
CA GLY A 355 12.38 3.17 -9.12
C GLY A 355 12.80 3.91 -10.39
N ASP A 356 13.91 4.62 -10.29
CA ASP A 356 14.53 5.29 -11.43
C ASP A 356 15.09 4.26 -12.43
N GLU A 357 15.24 4.69 -13.69
CA GLU A 357 15.93 3.89 -14.70
C GLU A 357 17.44 4.07 -14.54
N HIS A 358 18.16 2.95 -14.41
CA HIS A 358 19.61 2.93 -14.24
C HIS A 358 20.29 2.43 -15.51
N GLY A 359 20.95 3.35 -16.22
CA GLY A 359 21.64 3.08 -17.48
C GLY A 359 20.99 3.81 -18.65
N LYS A 360 21.09 3.25 -19.86
CA LYS A 360 20.57 3.89 -21.07
C LYS A 360 19.67 2.95 -21.85
N SER A 361 18.40 3.35 -21.97
CA SER A 361 17.44 2.70 -22.86
C SER A 361 17.98 2.61 -24.30
N THR A 362 17.78 1.44 -24.91
CA THR A 362 18.06 1.21 -26.34
C THR A 362 16.76 1.06 -27.11
N LEU A 363 16.87 1.00 -28.44
CA LEU A 363 15.74 0.72 -29.33
C LEU A 363 15.19 -0.72 -29.17
N LEU A 364 15.87 -1.61 -28.43
CA LEU A 364 15.40 -2.96 -28.15
C LEU A 364 14.34 -3.00 -27.04
N GLY A 365 14.19 -1.91 -26.27
CA GLY A 365 13.22 -1.81 -25.18
C GLY A 365 13.60 -2.64 -23.95
N PHE A 366 12.63 -2.83 -23.07
CA PHE A 366 12.76 -3.61 -21.84
C PHE A 366 12.07 -4.96 -21.97
N GLU A 367 12.73 -6.01 -21.49
CA GLU A 367 12.05 -7.24 -21.11
C GLU A 367 11.69 -7.15 -19.63
N GLU A 368 10.43 -7.44 -19.30
CA GLU A 368 9.90 -7.23 -17.96
C GLU A 368 9.26 -8.50 -17.42
N PHE A 369 9.37 -8.71 -16.12
CA PHE A 369 8.59 -9.70 -15.40
C PHE A 369 8.05 -9.13 -14.10
N GLU A 370 6.86 -9.60 -13.73
CA GLU A 370 6.16 -9.22 -12.52
C GLU A 370 6.11 -10.42 -11.58
N LEU A 371 6.36 -10.14 -10.30
CA LEU A 371 6.33 -11.09 -9.22
C LEU A 371 4.95 -11.02 -8.57
N ASP A 372 4.40 -12.19 -8.24
CA ASP A 372 3.14 -12.32 -7.51
C ASP A 372 3.32 -11.99 -6.01
N TYR A 373 3.72 -10.75 -5.71
CA TYR A 373 3.98 -10.25 -4.36
C TYR A 373 2.69 -10.24 -3.51
N PRO A 374 2.73 -10.64 -2.22
CA PRO A 374 3.90 -11.07 -1.45
C PRO A 374 4.23 -12.56 -1.54
N SER A 375 3.47 -13.35 -2.31
CA SER A 375 3.63 -14.80 -2.38
C SER A 375 4.86 -15.25 -3.17
N GLU A 376 5.34 -14.42 -4.08
CA GLU A 376 6.56 -14.60 -4.84
C GLU A 376 7.57 -13.49 -4.56
N TYR A 377 8.82 -13.88 -4.30
CA TYR A 377 9.92 -12.96 -4.03
C TYR A 377 11.23 -13.54 -4.56
N ILE A 378 12.15 -12.65 -4.94
CA ILE A 378 13.45 -13.03 -5.47
C ILE A 378 14.34 -13.53 -4.31
N THR A 379 14.99 -14.66 -4.51
CA THR A 379 15.90 -15.30 -3.54
C THR A 379 17.35 -15.25 -3.99
N GLU A 380 17.59 -15.23 -5.30
CA GLU A 380 18.93 -15.25 -5.88
C GLU A 380 18.96 -14.54 -7.23
N VAL A 381 19.99 -13.74 -7.46
CA VAL A 381 20.32 -13.19 -8.79
C VAL A 381 21.61 -13.81 -9.27
N ASN A 382 21.60 -14.37 -10.47
CA ASN A 382 22.79 -14.84 -11.17
C ASN A 382 23.11 -13.87 -12.30
N GLY A 383 24.38 -13.68 -12.60
CA GLY A 383 24.78 -12.92 -13.77
C GLY A 383 26.13 -13.31 -14.32
N THR A 384 26.45 -12.78 -15.49
CA THR A 384 27.80 -12.80 -16.04
C THR A 384 28.25 -11.40 -16.42
N PHE A 385 29.57 -11.15 -16.36
CA PHE A 385 30.17 -9.91 -16.82
C PHE A 385 31.44 -10.18 -17.62
N ASP A 386 31.69 -9.35 -18.62
CA ASP A 386 32.86 -9.48 -19.49
C ASP A 386 33.39 -8.11 -19.92
N ARG A 387 34.66 -8.08 -20.32
CA ARG A 387 35.27 -6.92 -20.94
C ARG A 387 35.07 -7.00 -22.46
N ILE A 388 34.00 -6.38 -22.92
CA ILE A 388 33.67 -6.28 -24.35
C ILE A 388 34.57 -5.29 -25.11
N PHE A 389 34.76 -5.51 -26.40
CA PHE A 389 35.57 -4.66 -27.26
C PHE A 389 34.92 -3.28 -27.43
N GLY A 390 35.64 -2.21 -27.08
CA GLY A 390 35.13 -0.83 -27.14
C GLY A 390 34.61 -0.27 -25.81
N SER A 391 34.59 -1.06 -24.73
CA SER A 391 34.32 -0.57 -23.38
C SER A 391 35.60 -0.47 -22.55
N ASP A 392 35.77 0.65 -21.83
CA ASP A 392 36.92 0.87 -20.95
C ASP A 392 36.91 -0.01 -19.69
N SER A 393 35.73 -0.55 -19.33
CA SER A 393 35.51 -1.43 -18.18
C SER A 393 34.65 -2.64 -18.56
N ALA A 394 34.71 -3.71 -17.75
CA ALA A 394 33.79 -4.83 -17.88
C ALA A 394 32.34 -4.38 -17.61
N VAL A 395 31.41 -5.02 -18.32
CA VAL A 395 29.97 -4.74 -18.28
C VAL A 395 29.20 -6.04 -18.04
N LEU A 396 27.98 -5.92 -17.51
CA LEU A 396 27.11 -7.06 -17.32
C LEU A 396 26.57 -7.55 -18.67
N THR A 397 26.77 -8.83 -18.93
CA THR A 397 26.39 -9.49 -20.18
C THR A 397 25.09 -10.26 -20.01
N MET A 398 24.82 -10.80 -18.82
CA MET A 398 23.59 -11.55 -18.52
C MET A 398 23.12 -11.37 -17.08
N LEU A 399 21.80 -11.36 -16.88
CA LEU A 399 21.15 -11.47 -15.57
C LEU A 399 20.03 -12.53 -15.58
N THR A 400 19.90 -13.26 -14.49
CA THR A 400 18.84 -14.24 -14.25
C THR A 400 18.36 -14.13 -12.81
N PHE A 401 17.05 -14.12 -12.60
CA PHE A 401 16.42 -13.95 -11.30
C PHE A 401 15.70 -15.25 -10.90
N LYS A 402 16.05 -15.80 -9.74
CA LYS A 402 15.37 -16.96 -9.16
C LYS A 402 14.46 -16.49 -8.02
N THR A 403 13.30 -17.12 -7.91
CA THR A 403 12.31 -16.82 -6.86
C THR A 403 12.18 -17.96 -5.86
N ASN A 404 11.35 -17.78 -4.84
CA ASN A 404 10.94 -18.85 -3.93
C ASN A 404 10.01 -19.88 -4.60
N LYS A 405 9.40 -19.53 -5.73
CA LYS A 405 8.65 -20.47 -6.59
C LYS A 405 9.63 -21.16 -7.55
N PRO A 406 9.27 -22.29 -8.18
CA PRO A 406 10.13 -22.97 -9.16
C PRO A 406 10.39 -22.15 -10.44
N ALA A 407 9.94 -20.89 -10.50
CA ALA A 407 10.15 -19.98 -11.61
C ALA A 407 11.59 -19.43 -11.62
N THR A 408 12.11 -19.21 -12.83
CA THR A 408 13.37 -18.52 -13.08
C THR A 408 13.14 -17.58 -14.25
N TYR A 409 13.44 -16.29 -14.04
CA TYR A 409 13.23 -15.24 -15.02
C TYR A 409 14.56 -14.87 -15.67
N GLY A 410 14.58 -14.89 -17.00
CA GLY A 410 15.80 -14.78 -17.81
C GLY A 410 16.21 -16.12 -18.45
N PRO A 411 17.42 -16.20 -19.00
CA PRO A 411 18.48 -15.19 -18.98
C PRO A 411 18.13 -13.96 -19.81
N PHE A 412 18.33 -12.77 -19.25
CA PHE A 412 18.31 -11.51 -19.99
C PHE A 412 19.73 -11.22 -20.45
N GLY A 413 19.93 -10.93 -21.74
CA GLY A 413 21.26 -10.76 -22.35
C GLY A 413 21.91 -12.07 -22.80
N LEU A 414 23.25 -12.08 -22.88
CA LEU A 414 24.05 -13.18 -23.43
C LEU A 414 25.04 -13.68 -22.38
N THR A 415 25.01 -14.99 -22.11
CA THR A 415 25.96 -15.62 -21.18
C THR A 415 27.38 -15.58 -21.75
N ALA A 416 28.20 -14.66 -21.24
CA ALA A 416 29.58 -14.46 -21.67
C ALA A 416 30.42 -13.86 -20.52
N GLY A 417 31.68 -14.31 -20.39
CA GLY A 417 32.60 -13.85 -19.35
C GLY A 417 32.50 -14.61 -18.02
N GLU A 418 32.77 -13.92 -16.92
CA GLU A 418 32.83 -14.47 -15.57
C GLU A 418 31.44 -14.47 -14.92
N ALA A 419 31.06 -15.58 -14.28
CA ALA A 419 29.78 -15.74 -13.61
C ALA A 419 29.83 -15.33 -12.13
N PHE A 420 28.73 -14.79 -11.63
CA PHE A 420 28.55 -14.48 -10.22
C PHE A 420 27.12 -14.78 -9.75
N ASP A 421 26.97 -15.02 -8.45
CA ASP A 421 25.69 -15.13 -7.78
C ASP A 421 25.60 -14.18 -6.59
N LEU A 422 24.39 -13.63 -6.40
CA LEU A 422 24.00 -12.76 -5.31
C LEU A 422 22.85 -13.43 -4.56
N LYS A 423 23.17 -14.05 -3.43
CA LYS A 423 22.21 -14.70 -2.53
C LYS A 423 22.70 -14.68 -1.10
N GLU A 424 21.75 -14.79 -0.18
CA GLU A 424 21.99 -15.04 1.23
C GLU A 424 20.95 -16.07 1.70
N GLU A 425 21.41 -17.17 2.31
CA GLU A 425 20.49 -18.23 2.75
C GLU A 425 19.46 -17.69 3.76
N GLY A 426 18.20 -18.06 3.59
CA GLY A 426 17.11 -17.63 4.45
C GLY A 426 16.68 -16.16 4.28
N HIS A 427 17.10 -15.48 3.21
CA HIS A 427 16.73 -14.09 2.92
C HIS A 427 16.03 -13.94 1.57
N LYS A 428 15.20 -12.89 1.46
CA LYS A 428 14.65 -12.39 0.20
C LYS A 428 15.35 -11.12 -0.24
N ILE A 429 15.42 -10.86 -1.54
CA ILE A 429 15.95 -9.63 -2.12
C ILE A 429 14.85 -8.57 -2.13
N VAL A 430 15.18 -7.37 -1.65
CA VAL A 430 14.22 -6.28 -1.43
C VAL A 430 14.67 -4.94 -2.00
N GLY A 431 15.76 -4.91 -2.75
CA GLY A 431 16.33 -3.69 -3.29
C GLY A 431 17.57 -3.96 -4.11
N PHE A 432 17.93 -3.02 -4.99
CA PHE A 432 19.07 -3.15 -5.90
C PHE A 432 19.99 -1.93 -5.83
N HIS A 433 21.27 -2.16 -6.08
CA HIS A 433 22.30 -1.12 -6.21
C HIS A 433 23.34 -1.53 -7.24
N GLY A 434 24.15 -0.60 -7.73
CA GLY A 434 25.14 -0.91 -8.75
C GLY A 434 25.84 0.30 -9.34
N SER A 435 26.32 0.15 -10.57
CA SER A 435 26.86 1.27 -11.34
C SER A 435 26.51 1.13 -12.82
N ALA A 436 26.17 2.24 -13.47
CA ALA A 436 25.73 2.27 -14.87
C ALA A 436 26.28 3.48 -15.63
N GLY A 437 26.49 3.32 -16.93
CA GLY A 437 26.79 4.37 -17.90
C GLY A 437 25.91 4.18 -19.13
N ASP A 438 26.50 4.09 -20.33
CA ASP A 438 25.78 3.59 -21.51
C ASP A 438 25.39 2.10 -21.37
N LEU A 439 26.16 1.35 -20.57
CA LEU A 439 25.90 -0.05 -20.18
C LEU A 439 25.97 -0.23 -18.67
N LEU A 440 25.38 -1.32 -18.17
CA LEU A 440 25.40 -1.69 -16.76
C LEU A 440 26.75 -2.32 -16.40
N HIS A 441 27.43 -1.78 -15.39
CA HIS A 441 28.80 -2.19 -15.03
C HIS A 441 28.83 -3.07 -13.79
N LYS A 442 28.13 -2.66 -12.71
CA LYS A 442 27.97 -3.44 -11.48
C LYS A 442 26.50 -3.65 -11.13
N PHE A 443 26.24 -4.75 -10.44
CA PHE A 443 24.93 -5.05 -9.86
C PHE A 443 25.08 -5.72 -8.49
N GLY A 444 24.24 -5.30 -7.55
CA GLY A 444 24.23 -5.70 -6.16
C GLY A 444 22.81 -5.68 -5.61
N VAL A 445 22.60 -6.29 -4.45
CA VAL A 445 21.27 -6.48 -3.85
C VAL A 445 21.25 -6.11 -2.37
N HIS A 446 20.08 -5.69 -1.90
CA HIS A 446 19.73 -5.61 -0.49
C HIS A 446 18.88 -6.82 -0.11
N VAL A 447 19.20 -7.48 1.01
CA VAL A 447 18.50 -8.68 1.47
C VAL A 447 17.85 -8.48 2.84
N LEU A 448 16.69 -9.09 3.03
CA LEU A 448 15.93 -9.12 4.28
C LEU A 448 15.63 -10.58 4.68
N PRO A 449 15.79 -10.98 5.95
CA PRO A 449 15.51 -12.35 6.35
C PRO A 449 14.02 -12.72 6.14
N ILE A 450 13.76 -13.97 5.76
CA ILE A 450 12.42 -14.51 5.55
C ILE A 450 11.87 -14.94 6.90
N THR A 451 10.92 -14.19 7.46
CA THR A 451 10.17 -14.58 8.67
C THR A 451 8.99 -15.47 8.27
N ASN A 452 8.94 -16.70 8.79
CA ASN A 452 7.86 -17.67 8.55
C ASN A 452 6.53 -17.29 9.19
#